data_AF-A0A2V8LYI3-F1
#
_entry.id   AF-A0A2V8LYI3-F1
#
_cell.length_a   1.000
_cell.length_b   1.000
_cell.length_c   1.000
_cell.angle_alpha   90.00
_cell.angle_beta   90.00
_cell.angle_gamma   90.00
#
_symmetry.space_group_name_H-M   'P 1'
#
loop_
_entity.id
_entity.type
_entity.pdbx_description
1 polymer ?
#
loop_
_entity_poly.entity_id
_entity_poly.type
_entity_poly.pdbx_seq_one_letter_code
_entity_poly.pdbx_strand_id
1 'polypeptide(L)'
;LKANKGEVHAIMGPNGSGKSTLAKVLAGHPSYEVTRGEVLFEGKNLLELSPDVRAREGVFMAFQYPIEVPGVSNAQFLRLAYNEKQKHLGQEELDPLEFKDLLKEKAKIVEMEASFMTRSV
;
A
#
# COMPACT_ATOMS: atom_id res chain seq x y z
N LEU A 1 -12.01 14.26 10.02
CA LEU A 1 -12.44 13.15 9.13
C LEU A 1 -12.34 11.86 9.95
N LYS A 2 -13.33 10.96 9.87
CA LYS A 2 -13.28 9.65 10.52
C LYS A 2 -13.85 8.62 9.54
N ALA A 3 -13.15 7.51 9.36
CA ALA A 3 -13.61 6.37 8.58
C ALA A 3 -13.49 5.12 9.46
N ASN A 4 -14.59 4.39 9.62
CA ASN A 4 -14.58 3.14 10.38
C ASN A 4 -14.25 1.96 9.48
N LYS A 5 -13.83 0.84 10.09
CA LYS A 5 -13.56 -0.40 9.37
C LYS A 5 -14.80 -0.84 8.58
N GLY A 6 -14.61 -1.13 7.29
CA GLY A 6 -15.67 -1.57 6.38
C GLY A 6 -16.40 -0.44 5.66
N GLU A 7 -16.11 0.83 5.98
CA GLU A 7 -16.71 1.97 5.28
C GLU A 7 -15.87 2.39 4.06
N VAL A 8 -16.55 2.84 3.01
CA VAL A 8 -15.92 3.46 1.83
C VAL A 8 -16.30 4.94 1.81
N HIS A 9 -15.30 5.81 1.84
CA HIS A 9 -15.48 7.26 1.88
C HIS A 9 -14.91 7.90 0.62
N ALA A 10 -15.69 8.78 -0.02
CA ALA A 10 -15.22 9.58 -1.13
C ALA A 10 -14.82 10.98 -0.64
N ILE A 11 -13.60 11.42 -0.99
CA ILE A 11 -13.13 12.78 -0.71
C ILE A 11 -13.21 13.60 -2.01
N MET A 12 -14.15 14.55 -2.04
CA MET A 12 -14.44 15.36 -3.22
C MET A 12 -14.18 16.85 -2.97
N GLY A 13 -13.99 17.62 -4.03
CA GLY A 13 -13.75 19.06 -3.96
C GLY A 13 -12.97 19.61 -5.15
N PRO A 14 -12.90 20.94 -5.34
CA PRO A 14 -12.22 21.58 -6.46
C PRO A 14 -10.73 21.25 -6.55
N ASN A 15 -10.11 21.42 -7.72
CA ASN A 15 -8.66 21.30 -7.85
C ASN A 15 -7.95 22.30 -6.93
N GLY A 16 -6.85 21.87 -6.31
CA GLY A 16 -6.13 22.67 -5.31
C GLY A 16 -6.71 22.62 -3.88
N SER A 17 -7.87 21.98 -3.65
CA SER A 17 -8.49 21.90 -2.32
C SER A 17 -7.78 20.97 -1.31
N GLY A 18 -6.58 20.46 -1.64
CA GLY A 18 -5.78 19.62 -0.75
C GLY A 18 -6.09 18.12 -0.75
N LYS A 19 -6.99 17.60 -1.60
CA LYS A 19 -7.35 16.16 -1.63
C LYS A 19 -6.14 15.24 -1.85
N SER A 20 -5.37 15.51 -2.90
CA SER A 20 -4.14 14.75 -3.20
C SER A 20 -3.06 15.00 -2.16
N THR A 21 -3.01 16.20 -1.57
CA THR A 21 -2.12 16.52 -0.46
C THR A 21 -2.45 15.65 0.76
N LEU A 22 -3.73 15.49 1.11
CA LEU A 22 -4.17 14.62 2.19
C LEU A 22 -3.71 13.17 1.97
N ALA A 23 -3.94 12.61 0.77
CA ALA A 23 -3.49 11.26 0.44
C ALA A 23 -1.96 11.10 0.60
N LYS A 24 -1.19 12.08 0.11
CA LYS A 24 0.28 12.08 0.24
C LYS A 24 0.75 12.22 1.69
N VAL A 25 0.08 13.04 2.51
CA VAL A 25 0.39 13.18 3.95
C VAL A 25 0.11 11.88 4.70
N LEU A 26 -1.01 11.21 4.42
CA LEU A 26 -1.33 9.90 5.00
C LEU A 26 -0.28 8.85 4.64
N ALA A 27 0.17 8.82 3.39
CA ALA A 27 1.24 7.95 2.91
C ALA A 27 2.65 8.33 3.41
N GLY A 28 2.83 9.49 4.04
CA GLY A 28 4.12 9.95 4.57
C GLY A 28 5.07 10.50 3.50
N HIS A 29 4.53 11.11 2.44
CA HIS A 29 5.34 11.67 1.36
C HIS A 29 6.28 12.79 1.87
N PRO A 30 7.59 12.74 1.60
CA PRO A 30 8.59 13.61 2.23
C PRO A 30 8.48 15.09 1.83
N SER A 31 7.81 15.41 0.72
CA SER A 31 7.57 16.80 0.29
C SER A 31 6.58 17.59 1.15
N TYR A 32 6.02 17.00 2.20
CA TYR A 32 5.07 17.69 3.08
C TYR A 32 5.52 17.62 4.53
N GLU A 33 5.39 18.75 5.21
CA GLU A 33 5.55 18.87 6.65
C GLU A 33 4.17 19.06 7.29
N VAL A 34 3.85 18.27 8.30
CA VAL A 34 2.61 18.44 9.07
C VAL A 34 2.87 19.41 10.20
N THR A 35 2.31 20.61 10.09
CA THR A 35 2.55 21.67 11.07
C THR A 35 1.79 21.47 12.37
N ARG A 36 0.60 20.86 12.33
CA ARG A 36 -0.28 20.60 13.49
C ARG A 36 -1.25 19.44 13.21
N GLY A 37 -1.77 18.85 14.29
CA GLY A 37 -2.78 17.80 14.25
C GLY A 37 -2.18 16.40 14.33
N GLU A 38 -3.05 15.41 14.25
CA GLU A 38 -2.69 13.99 14.37
C GLU A 38 -3.47 13.14 13.37
N VAL A 39 -2.94 11.96 13.06
CA VAL A 39 -3.63 10.97 12.23
C VAL A 39 -3.57 9.63 12.96
N LEU A 40 -4.69 9.21 13.52
CA LEU A 40 -4.79 7.96 14.28
C LEU A 40 -5.26 6.81 13.40
N PHE A 41 -4.48 5.74 13.36
CA PHE A 41 -4.83 4.46 12.74
C PHE A 41 -4.61 3.34 13.76
N GLU A 42 -5.69 2.63 14.12
CA GLU A 42 -5.66 1.58 15.15
C GLU A 42 -4.93 1.99 16.45
N GLY A 43 -5.12 3.25 16.87
CA GLY A 43 -4.51 3.82 18.09
C GLY A 43 -3.07 4.32 17.93
N LYS A 44 -2.45 4.16 16.76
CA LYS A 44 -1.10 4.67 16.45
C LYS A 44 -1.18 5.99 15.71
N ASN A 45 -0.36 6.96 16.10
CA ASN A 45 -0.22 8.21 15.35
C ASN A 45 0.66 7.99 14.12
N LEU A 46 0.06 7.96 12.93
CA LEU A 46 0.78 7.72 11.67
C LEU A 46 1.86 8.77 11.41
N LEU A 47 1.69 10.00 11.90
CA LEU A 47 2.64 11.08 11.63
C LEU A 47 4.03 10.84 12.25
N GLU A 48 4.11 9.99 13.28
CA GLU A 48 5.35 9.60 13.95
C GLU A 48 6.04 8.41 13.26
N LEU A 49 5.38 7.78 12.30
CA LEU A 49 5.86 6.57 11.63
C LEU A 49 6.45 6.92 10.26
N SER A 50 7.52 6.21 9.88
CA SER A 50 8.06 6.25 8.52
C SER A 50 7.07 5.60 7.52
N PRO A 51 7.12 5.98 6.22
CA PRO A 51 6.20 5.45 5.22
C PRO A 51 6.14 3.92 5.13
N ASP A 52 7.28 3.25 5.28
CA ASP A 52 7.37 1.79 5.25
C ASP A 52 6.69 1.14 6.46
N VAL A 53 6.80 1.75 7.65
CA VAL A 53 6.09 1.28 8.84
C VAL A 53 4.59 1.49 8.66
N ARG A 54 4.14 2.65 8.17
CA ARG A 54 2.71 2.89 7.87
C ARG A 54 2.13 1.84 6.92
N ALA A 55 2.89 1.46 5.89
CA ALA A 55 2.49 0.43 4.93
C ALA A 55 2.31 -0.94 5.59
N ARG A 56 3.26 -1.33 6.45
CA ARG A 56 3.19 -2.59 7.20
C ARG A 56 2.06 -2.61 8.24
N GLU A 57 1.74 -1.46 8.84
CA GLU A 57 0.59 -1.27 9.73
C GLU A 57 -0.75 -1.40 8.99
N GLY A 58 -0.79 -1.20 7.66
CA GLY A 58 -1.99 -1.44 6.85
C GLY A 58 -2.46 -0.24 6.01
N VAL A 59 -1.72 0.86 6.02
CA VAL A 59 -2.01 2.03 5.16
C VAL A 59 -1.49 1.77 3.76
N PHE A 60 -2.36 1.77 2.76
CA PHE A 60 -1.96 1.54 1.37
C PHE A 60 -2.22 2.77 0.50
N MET A 61 -1.23 3.11 -0.33
CA MET A 61 -1.37 4.06 -1.43
C MET A 61 -0.73 3.47 -2.67
N ALA A 62 -1.54 3.23 -3.70
CA ALA A 62 -1.01 2.83 -5.01
C ALA A 62 -0.31 4.01 -5.69
N PHE A 63 0.84 3.76 -6.30
CA PHE A 63 1.52 4.73 -7.15
C PHE A 63 0.88 4.74 -8.54
N GLN A 64 0.67 5.92 -9.11
CA GLN A 64 0.11 6.05 -10.47
C GLN A 64 1.10 5.59 -11.54
N TYR A 65 2.41 5.71 -11.28
CA TYR A 65 3.49 5.29 -12.17
C TYR A 65 4.57 4.60 -11.32
N PRO A 66 4.51 3.27 -11.15
CA PRO A 66 5.59 2.53 -10.50
C PRO A 66 6.87 2.63 -11.35
N ILE A 67 8.02 2.77 -10.70
CA ILE A 67 9.31 2.77 -11.39
C ILE A 67 9.63 1.34 -11.82
N GLU A 68 9.98 1.20 -13.09
CA GLU A 68 10.42 -0.06 -13.69
C GLU A 68 11.85 -0.43 -13.21
N VAL A 69 12.05 -1.66 -12.72
CA VAL A 69 13.31 -2.24 -12.21
C VAL A 69 13.69 -3.48 -13.04
N PRO A 70 14.52 -3.31 -14.08
CA PRO A 70 14.90 -4.40 -14.98
C PRO A 70 15.35 -5.67 -14.26
N GLY A 71 14.73 -6.80 -14.60
CA GLY A 71 15.03 -8.11 -14.02
C GLY A 71 14.18 -8.47 -12.80
N VAL A 72 13.26 -7.61 -12.35
CA VAL A 72 12.31 -7.91 -11.27
C VAL A 72 10.91 -8.06 -11.85
N SER A 73 10.37 -9.28 -11.79
CA SER A 73 8.96 -9.51 -12.18
C SER A 73 7.99 -8.97 -11.13
N ASN A 74 6.77 -8.64 -11.56
CA ASN A 74 5.64 -8.31 -10.68
C ASN A 74 5.46 -9.35 -9.57
N ALA A 75 5.52 -10.64 -9.91
CA ALA A 75 5.38 -11.71 -8.93
C ALA A 75 6.48 -11.68 -7.85
N GLN A 76 7.74 -11.43 -8.23
CA GLN A 76 8.85 -11.33 -7.28
C GLN A 76 8.70 -10.10 -6.38
N PHE A 77 8.37 -8.94 -6.96
CA PHE A 77 8.18 -7.70 -6.22
C PHE A 77 7.04 -7.83 -5.20
N LEU A 78 5.89 -8.34 -5.64
CA LEU A 78 4.72 -8.54 -4.77
C LEU A 78 5.00 -9.56 -3.67
N ARG A 79 5.75 -10.64 -3.96
CA ARG A 79 6.13 -11.64 -2.93
C ARG A 79 7.01 -11.02 -1.85
N LEU A 80 8.01 -10.25 -2.27
CA LEU A 80 8.91 -9.57 -1.33
C LEU A 80 8.13 -8.60 -0.44
N ALA A 81 7.28 -7.75 -1.04
CA ALA A 81 6.46 -6.80 -0.30
C ALA A 81 5.48 -7.49 0.66
N TYR A 82 4.90 -8.63 0.26
CA TYR A 82 4.02 -9.42 1.09
C TYR A 82 4.76 -10.04 2.29
N ASN A 83 5.89 -10.69 2.06
CA ASN A 83 6.69 -11.33 3.12
C ASN A 83 7.25 -10.30 4.12
N GLU A 84 7.68 -9.12 3.66
CA GLU A 84 8.08 -8.02 4.54
C GLU A 84 6.95 -7.56 5.48
N LYS A 85 5.70 -7.64 5.02
CA LYS A 85 4.53 -7.38 5.87
C LYS A 85 4.25 -8.55 6.82
N GLN A 86 4.31 -9.81 6.36
CA GLN A 86 4.12 -10.98 7.23
C GLN A 86 5.13 -10.99 8.38
N LYS A 87 6.40 -10.72 8.08
CA LYS A 87 7.47 -10.60 9.07
C LYS A 87 7.18 -9.53 10.12
N HIS A 88 6.68 -8.36 9.71
CA HIS A 88 6.26 -7.29 10.63
C HIS A 88 5.12 -7.72 11.56
N LEU A 89 4.21 -8.56 11.07
CA LEU A 89 3.09 -9.12 11.82
C LEU A 89 3.47 -10.36 12.65
N GLY A 90 4.74 -10.81 12.61
CA GLY A 90 5.19 -12.04 13.27
C GLY A 90 4.62 -13.32 12.64
N GLN A 91 4.26 -13.27 11.36
CA GLN A 91 3.70 -14.38 10.58
C GLN A 91 4.77 -15.05 9.71
N GLU A 92 4.53 -16.30 9.33
CA GLU A 92 5.44 -17.04 8.44
C GLU A 92 5.46 -16.43 7.03
N GLU A 93 6.64 -16.48 6.41
CA GLU A 93 6.83 -16.07 5.03
C GLU A 93 6.30 -17.14 4.07
N LEU A 94 5.75 -16.70 2.93
CA LEU A 94 5.34 -17.63 1.88
C LEU A 94 6.50 -17.98 0.95
N ASP A 95 6.61 -19.25 0.63
CA ASP A 95 7.52 -19.73 -0.40
C ASP A 95 7.03 -19.35 -1.83
N PRO A 96 7.82 -19.57 -2.90
CA PRO A 96 7.41 -19.21 -4.26
C PRO A 96 6.13 -19.90 -4.74
N LEU A 97 5.87 -21.14 -4.33
CA LEU A 97 4.72 -21.93 -4.77
C LEU A 97 3.45 -21.48 -4.04
N GLU A 98 3.53 -21.34 -2.72
CA GLU A 98 2.43 -20.85 -1.88
C GLU A 98 2.01 -19.44 -2.31
N PHE A 99 2.98 -18.55 -2.54
CA PHE A 99 2.69 -17.20 -2.99
C PHE A 99 2.06 -17.18 -4.39
N LYS A 100 2.46 -18.09 -5.29
CA LYS A 100 1.87 -18.19 -6.63
C LYS A 100 0.39 -18.56 -6.56
N ASP A 101 0.00 -19.42 -5.64
CA ASP A 101 -1.39 -19.82 -5.45
C ASP A 101 -2.21 -18.69 -4.83
N LEU A 102 -1.67 -18.00 -3.82
CA LEU A 102 -2.27 -16.77 -3.27
C LEU A 102 -2.47 -15.70 -4.36
N LEU A 103 -1.45 -15.47 -5.18
CA LEU A 103 -1.47 -14.45 -6.22
C LEU A 103 -2.54 -14.75 -7.28
N LYS A 104 -2.70 -16.02 -7.68
CA LYS A 104 -3.79 -16.45 -8.58
C LYS A 104 -5.17 -16.25 -7.96
N GLU A 105 -5.33 -16.53 -6.67
CA GLU A 105 -6.59 -16.31 -5.97
C GLU A 105 -6.96 -14.82 -5.98
N LYS A 106 -6.01 -13.94 -5.62
CA LYS A 106 -6.26 -12.50 -5.57
C LYS A 106 -6.44 -11.87 -6.95
N ALA A 107 -5.77 -12.37 -7.98
CA ALA A 107 -5.94 -11.91 -9.36
C ALA A 107 -7.39 -12.04 -9.85
N LYS A 108 -8.09 -13.11 -9.44
CA LYS A 108 -9.50 -13.33 -9.81
C LYS A 108 -10.42 -12.26 -9.23
N ILE A 109 -10.14 -11.76 -8.03
CA ILE A 109 -10.96 -10.75 -7.34
C ILE A 109 -10.94 -9.41 -8.11
N VAL A 110 -9.79 -9.09 -8.71
CA VAL A 110 -9.58 -7.85 -9.47
C VAL A 110 -9.63 -8.07 -10.98
N GLU A 111 -10.10 -9.23 -11.42
CA GLU A 111 -10.23 -9.61 -12.84
C GLU A 111 -8.94 -9.39 -13.66
N MET A 112 -7.79 -9.68 -13.06
CA MET A 112 -6.48 -9.45 -13.68
C MET A 112 -5.99 -10.67 -14.45
N GLU A 113 -5.62 -10.46 -15.72
CA GLU A 113 -5.05 -11.49 -16.60
C GLU A 113 -3.72 -12.02 -16.07
N ALA A 114 -3.51 -13.34 -16.22
CA ALA A 114 -2.30 -14.01 -15.70
C ALA A 114 -1.00 -13.47 -16.32
N SER A 115 -1.08 -12.92 -17.54
CA SER A 115 0.06 -12.35 -18.27
C SER A 115 0.67 -11.12 -17.61
N PHE A 116 -0.06 -10.41 -16.74
CA PHE A 116 0.47 -9.28 -15.98
C PHE A 116 1.48 -9.72 -14.90
N MET A 117 1.39 -10.96 -14.42
CA MET A 117 2.24 -11.46 -13.33
C MET A 117 3.69 -11.67 -13.74
N THR A 118 3.92 -11.95 -15.03
CA THR A 118 5.25 -12.21 -15.59
C THR A 118 5.89 -10.99 -16.21
N ARG A 119 5.19 -9.85 -16.25
CA ARG A 119 5.79 -8.59 -16.69
C ARG A 119 6.85 -8.16 -15.69
N SER A 120 7.98 -7.68 -16.21
CA SER A 120 8.92 -6.92 -15.42
C SER A 120 8.22 -5.64 -14.97
N VAL A 121 8.40 -5.29 -13.69
CA VAL A 121 8.36 -3.90 -13.29
C VAL A 121 9.72 -3.43 -13.70
#